data_AF-A0A969YV31-F1
#
_entry.id   AF-A0A969YV31-F1
#
_cell.length_a   1.000
_cell.length_b   1.000
_cell.length_c   1.000
_cell.angle_alpha   90.00
_cell.angle_beta   90.00
_cell.angle_gamma   90.00
#
_symmetry.space_group_name_H-M   'P 1'
#
loop_
_entity.id
_entity.type
_entity.pdbx_description
1 polymer ?
#
loop_
_entity_poly.entity_id
_entity_poly.type
_entity_poly.pdbx_seq_one_letter_code
_entity_poly.pdbx_strand_id
1 'polypeptide(L)'
;MRIKDDETQEWLAQEVKTIAPSREWINSYFDLVKQVLVTTDLRNDDPRLTMSLSPNKNSWYFPVSINFRYVIALQKRRIDGRAKYFLGLIFASYCRYIPELSRDRHIKESWRFSNLRGEYSEPPYFLRFDNLYEATSLLDSSEQVRQCWQDALIAEVNRAKASSYRRFHHTKVYKLVTDKSFRDEILNLAYPENESVSG
;
A
#
# COMPACT_ATOMS: atom_id res chain seq x y z
N MET A 1 25.18 -15.04 6.66
CA MET A 1 25.68 -13.65 6.74
C MET A 1 24.60 -12.83 7.44
N ARG A 2 24.75 -12.54 8.74
CA ARG A 2 23.83 -11.67 9.49
C ARG A 2 24.15 -10.24 9.07
N ILE A 3 23.34 -9.66 8.18
CA ILE A 3 23.25 -8.20 8.08
C ILE A 3 22.89 -7.73 9.49
N LYS A 4 23.66 -6.81 10.06
CA LYS A 4 23.38 -6.32 11.42
C LYS A 4 22.00 -5.67 11.44
N ASP A 5 21.27 -5.79 12.55
CA ASP A 5 19.90 -5.28 12.62
C ASP A 5 19.83 -3.79 12.25
N ASP A 6 20.83 -3.03 12.70
CA ASP A 6 21.05 -1.60 12.43
C ASP A 6 21.19 -1.30 10.93
N GLU A 7 22.05 -2.02 10.20
CA GLU A 7 22.22 -1.86 8.74
C GLU A 7 20.90 -2.08 7.99
N THR A 8 20.04 -2.96 8.52
CA THR A 8 18.73 -3.23 7.94
C THR A 8 17.72 -2.11 8.26
N GLN A 9 17.80 -1.51 9.45
CA GLN A 9 16.95 -0.38 9.85
C GLN A 9 17.32 0.88 9.06
N GLU A 10 18.62 1.17 8.93
CA GLU A 10 19.14 2.26 8.10
C GLU A 10 18.72 2.11 6.64
N TRP A 11 18.87 0.92 6.07
CA TRP A 11 18.40 0.65 4.70
C TRP A 11 16.89 0.90 4.57
N LEU A 12 16.08 0.40 5.49
CA LEU A 12 14.62 0.60 5.46
C LEU A 12 14.25 2.09 5.58
N ALA A 13 14.95 2.84 6.43
CA ALA A 13 14.79 4.28 6.57
C ALA A 13 15.13 5.02 5.26
N GLN A 14 16.20 4.62 4.56
CA GLN A 14 16.54 5.18 3.25
C GLN A 14 15.49 4.89 2.18
N GLU A 15 14.92 3.68 2.16
CA GLU A 15 13.82 3.34 1.25
C GLU A 15 12.58 4.21 1.52
N VAL A 16 12.22 4.39 2.80
CA VAL A 16 11.13 5.27 3.22
C VAL A 16 11.38 6.72 2.76
N LYS A 17 12.56 7.27 3.06
CA LYS A 17 12.94 8.63 2.69
C LYS A 17 12.95 8.84 1.17
N THR A 18 13.36 7.83 0.43
CA THR A 18 13.41 7.87 -1.04
C THR A 18 12.02 7.94 -1.63
N ILE A 19 11.05 7.22 -1.07
CA ILE A 19 9.72 7.13 -1.66
C ILE A 19 8.77 8.25 -1.24
N ALA A 20 8.88 8.75 -0.01
CA ALA A 20 7.88 9.63 0.56
C ALA A 20 8.34 11.08 0.69
N PRO A 21 7.47 12.05 0.35
CA PRO A 21 7.82 13.46 0.40
C PRO A 21 7.98 14.00 1.82
N SER A 22 7.33 13.38 2.83
CA SER A 22 7.44 13.77 4.24
C SER A 22 7.10 12.61 5.18
N ARG A 23 7.42 12.81 6.47
CA ARG A 23 7.09 11.88 7.56
C ARG A 23 5.58 11.66 7.67
N GLU A 24 4.79 12.74 7.63
CA GLU A 24 3.33 12.72 7.77
C GLU A 24 2.69 11.95 6.62
N TRP A 25 3.23 12.14 5.41
CA TRP A 25 2.72 11.48 4.21
C TRP A 25 2.91 9.96 4.29
N ILE A 26 4.10 9.47 4.67
CA ILE A 26 4.31 8.02 4.79
C ILE A 26 3.58 7.42 6.00
N ASN A 27 3.44 8.15 7.09
CA ASN A 27 2.62 7.73 8.22
C ASN A 27 1.17 7.50 7.79
N SER A 28 0.60 8.45 7.04
CA SER A 28 -0.76 8.35 6.52
C SER A 28 -0.94 7.11 5.63
N TYR A 29 0.09 6.77 4.84
CA TYR A 29 0.10 5.53 4.06
C TYR A 29 0.11 4.29 4.96
N PHE A 30 1.00 4.23 5.96
CA PHE A 30 1.06 3.06 6.86
C PHE A 30 -0.20 2.90 7.71
N ASP A 31 -0.88 3.99 8.06
CA ASP A 31 -2.18 3.93 8.73
C ASP A 31 -3.25 3.36 7.81
N LEU A 32 -3.26 3.73 6.52
CA LEU A 32 -4.15 3.12 5.54
C LEU A 32 -3.83 1.63 5.32
N VAL A 33 -2.56 1.24 5.29
CA VAL A 33 -2.17 -0.18 5.25
C VAL A 33 -2.60 -0.92 6.52
N LYS A 34 -2.54 -0.27 7.69
CA LYS A 34 -3.03 -0.85 8.94
C LYS A 34 -4.53 -1.12 8.88
N GLN A 35 -5.31 -0.26 8.23
CA GLN A 35 -6.74 -0.51 7.99
C GLN A 35 -6.97 -1.76 7.13
N VAL A 36 -6.11 -2.03 6.13
CA VAL A 36 -6.16 -3.29 5.36
C VAL A 36 -5.97 -4.49 6.28
N LEU A 37 -4.94 -4.46 7.15
CA LEU A 37 -4.67 -5.56 8.07
C LEU A 37 -5.80 -5.75 9.09
N VAL A 38 -6.37 -4.67 9.63
CA VAL A 38 -7.52 -4.73 10.54
C VAL A 38 -8.75 -5.30 9.85
N THR A 39 -9.05 -4.86 8.63
CA THR A 39 -10.21 -5.34 7.87
C THR A 39 -10.10 -6.84 7.56
N THR A 40 -8.90 -7.31 7.26
CA THR A 40 -8.67 -8.68 6.77
C THR A 40 -8.26 -9.68 7.85
N ASP A 41 -7.92 -9.19 9.05
CA ASP A 41 -7.36 -9.95 10.17
C ASP A 41 -6.12 -10.78 9.79
N LEU A 42 -5.36 -10.34 8.77
CA LEU A 42 -4.17 -11.05 8.31
C LEU A 42 -2.96 -10.76 9.21
N ARG A 43 -2.35 -11.83 9.70
CA ARG A 43 -1.16 -11.80 10.54
C ARG A 43 0.13 -11.92 9.72
N ASN A 44 1.26 -11.57 10.33
CA ASN A 44 2.58 -11.58 9.67
C ASN A 44 2.95 -12.95 9.04
N ASP A 45 2.52 -14.03 9.67
CA ASP A 45 2.77 -15.42 9.26
C ASP A 45 1.74 -15.96 8.26
N ASP A 46 0.68 -15.22 7.94
CA ASP A 46 -0.36 -15.68 7.04
C ASP A 46 0.19 -15.93 5.63
N PRO A 47 -0.01 -17.13 5.04
CA PRO A 47 0.55 -17.49 3.74
C PRO A 47 -0.06 -16.69 2.57
N ARG A 48 -1.19 -16.01 2.79
CA ARG A 48 -1.86 -15.17 1.79
C ARG A 48 -1.24 -13.77 1.75
N LEU A 49 -0.67 -13.29 2.85
CA LEU A 49 -0.17 -11.93 2.99
C LEU A 49 1.27 -11.78 2.49
N THR A 50 1.47 -10.86 1.54
CA THR A 50 2.80 -10.41 1.11
C THR A 50 2.90 -8.89 1.27
N MET A 51 3.85 -8.44 2.07
CA MET A 51 4.22 -7.02 2.20
C MET A 51 5.67 -6.93 1.76
N SER A 52 5.94 -6.29 0.64
CA SER A 52 7.29 -6.27 0.06
C SER A 52 7.82 -4.86 -0.15
N LEU A 53 9.11 -4.79 -0.49
CA LEU A 53 9.78 -3.58 -0.93
C LEU A 53 10.19 -3.82 -2.38
N SER A 54 9.61 -3.05 -3.30
CA SER A 54 9.97 -3.16 -4.70
C SER A 54 11.22 -2.33 -4.96
N PRO A 55 12.32 -2.92 -5.44
CA PRO A 55 13.58 -2.20 -5.65
C PRO A 55 13.57 -1.35 -6.93
N ASN A 56 12.51 -1.40 -7.74
CA ASN A 56 12.51 -0.78 -9.06
C ASN A 56 11.86 0.61 -9.05
N LYS A 57 12.61 1.60 -9.55
CA LYS A 57 12.25 3.01 -9.53
C LYS A 57 10.93 3.35 -10.24
N ASN A 58 10.48 2.51 -11.17
CA ASN A 58 9.25 2.69 -11.95
C ASN A 58 8.09 1.76 -11.53
N SER A 59 8.24 1.02 -10.43
CA SER A 59 7.25 0.04 -9.97
C SER A 59 6.41 0.58 -8.80
N TRP A 60 5.50 -0.25 -8.32
CA TRP A 60 4.79 -0.06 -7.06
C TRP A 60 5.75 -0.29 -5.89
N TYR A 61 5.90 0.69 -5.01
CA TYR A 61 6.65 0.66 -3.77
C TYR A 61 5.75 0.27 -2.59
N PHE A 62 6.35 -0.38 -1.59
CA PHE A 62 5.66 -0.91 -0.43
C PHE A 62 4.37 -1.69 -0.78
N PRO A 63 4.31 -2.50 -1.86
CA PRO A 63 3.06 -3.12 -2.23
C PRO A 63 2.65 -4.13 -1.17
N VAL A 64 1.35 -4.12 -0.86
CA VAL A 64 0.68 -5.16 -0.10
C VAL A 64 -0.16 -5.96 -1.07
N SER A 65 0.07 -7.27 -1.05
CA SER A 65 -0.71 -8.22 -1.83
C SER A 65 -1.40 -9.19 -0.89
N ILE A 66 -2.64 -9.53 -1.24
CA ILE A 66 -3.37 -10.66 -0.67
C ILE A 66 -3.50 -11.67 -1.80
N ASN A 67 -3.02 -12.89 -1.56
CA ASN A 67 -2.88 -13.92 -2.58
C ASN A 67 -2.08 -13.38 -3.79
N PHE A 68 -2.71 -13.21 -4.94
CA PHE A 68 -2.03 -12.89 -6.20
C PHE A 68 -2.23 -11.45 -6.68
N ARG A 69 -2.93 -10.61 -5.90
CA ARG A 69 -3.31 -9.26 -6.32
C ARG A 69 -2.81 -8.21 -5.35
N TYR A 70 -2.36 -7.08 -5.89
CA TYR A 70 -2.10 -5.89 -5.07
C TYR A 70 -3.41 -5.37 -4.53
N VAL A 71 -3.42 -5.07 -3.23
CA VAL A 71 -4.57 -4.50 -2.53
C VAL A 71 -4.35 -3.05 -2.14
N ILE A 72 -3.10 -2.68 -1.87
CA ILE A 72 -2.66 -1.30 -1.68
C ILE A 72 -1.18 -1.19 -2.09
N ALA A 73 -0.80 -0.11 -2.76
CA ALA A 73 0.60 0.18 -3.05
C ALA A 73 0.86 1.66 -3.35
N LEU A 74 2.10 2.11 -3.19
CA LEU A 74 2.55 3.45 -3.55
C LEU A 74 3.27 3.46 -4.89
N GLN A 75 3.23 4.57 -5.61
CA GLN A 75 4.07 4.75 -6.78
C GLN A 75 4.60 6.17 -6.83
N LYS A 76 5.89 6.30 -7.16
CA LYS A 76 6.53 7.59 -7.44
C LYS A 76 6.98 7.59 -8.90
N ARG A 77 6.58 8.61 -9.65
CA ARG A 77 7.01 8.83 -11.04
C ARG A 77 7.58 10.23 -11.20
N ARG A 78 8.48 10.41 -12.17
CA ARG A 78 8.85 11.74 -12.65
C ARG A 78 8.00 12.08 -13.86
N ILE A 79 7.23 13.15 -13.78
CA ILE A 79 6.40 13.68 -14.86
C ILE A 79 6.75 15.16 -14.99
N ASP A 80 7.18 15.57 -16.19
CA ASP A 80 7.63 16.94 -16.49
C ASP A 80 8.71 17.44 -15.50
N GLY A 81 9.69 16.56 -15.21
CA GLY A 81 10.80 16.85 -14.29
C GLY A 81 10.46 16.80 -12.80
N ARG A 82 9.17 16.78 -12.44
CA ARG A 82 8.69 16.80 -11.04
C ARG A 82 8.32 15.39 -10.55
N ALA A 83 8.59 15.12 -9.28
CA ALA A 83 8.11 13.91 -8.64
C ALA A 83 6.59 14.01 -8.42
N LYS A 84 5.84 13.01 -8.90
CA LYS A 84 4.42 12.80 -8.61
C LYS A 84 4.27 11.49 -7.86
N TYR A 85 3.35 11.47 -6.90
CA TYR A 85 3.09 10.35 -6.01
C TYR A 85 1.68 9.84 -6.26
N PHE A 86 1.51 8.53 -6.27
CA PHE A 86 0.26 7.88 -6.56
C PHE A 86 0.00 6.79 -5.52
N LEU A 87 -1.28 6.54 -5.26
CA LEU A 87 -1.75 5.44 -4.45
C LEU A 87 -2.57 4.50 -5.34
N GLY A 88 -2.33 3.21 -5.25
CA GLY A 88 -3.18 2.19 -5.83
C GLY A 88 -4.01 1.51 -4.75
N LEU A 89 -5.31 1.35 -4.98
CA LEU A 89 -6.24 0.63 -4.10
C LEU A 89 -7.10 -0.35 -4.90
N ILE A 90 -7.38 -1.51 -4.31
CA ILE A 90 -8.28 -2.50 -4.90
C ILE A 90 -9.74 -2.18 -4.62
N PHE A 91 -10.62 -2.33 -5.61
CA PHE A 91 -12.06 -2.19 -5.45
C PHE A 91 -12.79 -3.33 -6.16
N ALA A 92 -13.95 -3.71 -5.61
CA ALA A 92 -14.78 -4.75 -6.21
C ALA A 92 -15.30 -4.31 -7.58
N SER A 93 -15.62 -5.26 -8.46
CA SER A 93 -15.98 -4.94 -9.84
C SER A 93 -17.25 -4.07 -9.96
N TYR A 94 -18.21 -4.30 -9.06
CA TYR A 94 -19.47 -3.55 -9.02
C TYR A 94 -19.28 -2.07 -8.66
N CYS A 95 -18.11 -1.68 -8.16
CA CYS A 95 -17.85 -0.32 -7.69
C CYS A 95 -17.59 0.68 -8.82
N ARG A 96 -17.43 0.19 -10.05
CA ARG A 96 -17.35 1.03 -11.25
C ARG A 96 -18.58 1.92 -11.46
N TYR A 97 -19.67 1.63 -10.76
CA TYR A 97 -20.92 2.38 -10.82
C TYR A 97 -21.09 3.40 -9.68
N ILE A 98 -20.15 3.46 -8.72
CA ILE A 98 -20.17 4.44 -7.63
C ILE A 98 -19.71 5.78 -8.20
N PRO A 99 -20.57 6.82 -8.28
CA PRO A 99 -20.25 8.08 -8.97
C PRO A 99 -18.94 8.74 -8.53
N GLU A 100 -18.58 8.61 -7.26
CA GLU A 100 -17.35 9.16 -6.70
C GLU A 100 -16.09 8.47 -7.23
N LEU A 101 -16.18 7.17 -7.56
CA LEU A 101 -15.12 6.37 -8.18
C LEU A 101 -15.18 6.40 -9.71
N SER A 102 -16.36 6.65 -10.29
CA SER A 102 -16.60 6.68 -11.73
C SER A 102 -16.09 7.95 -12.42
N ARG A 103 -15.43 8.86 -11.70
CA ARG A 103 -14.79 10.02 -12.33
C ARG A 103 -13.74 9.55 -13.34
N ASP A 104 -13.81 10.10 -14.54
CA ASP A 104 -13.08 9.68 -15.75
C ASP A 104 -11.55 9.55 -15.53
N ARG A 105 -10.99 10.30 -14.56
CA ARG A 105 -9.58 10.22 -14.14
C ARG A 105 -9.18 8.90 -13.46
N HIS A 106 -10.05 8.31 -12.63
CA HIS A 106 -9.73 7.09 -11.88
C HIS A 106 -9.90 5.82 -12.73
N ILE A 107 -10.88 5.83 -13.65
CA ILE A 107 -11.16 4.71 -14.56
C ILE A 107 -10.07 4.60 -15.64
N LYS A 108 -9.63 5.70 -16.26
CA LYS A 108 -8.61 5.69 -17.33
C LYS A 108 -7.25 5.16 -16.86
N GLU A 109 -6.99 5.22 -15.56
CA GLU A 109 -5.74 4.76 -14.95
C GLU A 109 -5.91 3.49 -14.12
N SER A 110 -7.06 2.83 -14.26
CA SER A 110 -7.36 1.57 -13.59
C SER A 110 -6.63 0.41 -14.25
N TRP A 111 -6.02 -0.44 -13.43
CA TRP A 111 -5.53 -1.74 -13.88
C TRP A 111 -6.55 -2.81 -13.48
N ARG A 112 -7.08 -3.53 -14.46
CA ARG A 112 -7.93 -4.69 -14.21
C ARG A 112 -7.07 -5.94 -14.06
N PHE A 113 -7.23 -6.66 -12.96
CA PHE A 113 -6.57 -7.95 -12.80
C PHE A 113 -7.16 -8.98 -13.76
N SER A 114 -6.36 -9.98 -14.12
CA SER A 114 -6.88 -11.18 -14.78
C SER A 114 -7.52 -12.12 -13.76
N ASN A 115 -8.50 -12.89 -14.22
CA ASN A 115 -9.04 -14.01 -13.47
C ASN A 115 -7.96 -15.08 -13.27
N LEU A 116 -7.94 -15.69 -12.08
CA LEU A 116 -7.17 -16.91 -11.85
C LEU A 116 -7.84 -18.08 -12.55
N ARG A 117 -7.10 -19.18 -12.76
CA ARG A 117 -7.66 -20.40 -13.39
C ARG A 117 -8.86 -20.90 -12.58
N GLY A 118 -10.02 -20.99 -13.23
CA GLY A 118 -11.27 -21.42 -12.60
C GLY A 118 -12.15 -20.29 -12.04
N GLU A 119 -11.75 -19.03 -12.20
CA GLU A 119 -12.60 -17.88 -11.84
C GLU A 119 -13.46 -17.42 -13.03
N TYR A 120 -14.75 -17.28 -12.79
CA TYR A 120 -15.73 -16.82 -13.78
C TYR A 120 -16.36 -15.46 -13.44
N SER A 121 -16.17 -14.97 -12.22
CA SER A 121 -16.64 -13.64 -11.80
C SER A 121 -15.85 -12.54 -12.50
N GLU A 122 -16.41 -11.33 -12.60
CA GLU A 122 -15.63 -10.16 -13.01
C GLU A 122 -14.48 -9.92 -11.99
N PRO A 123 -13.24 -9.71 -12.44
CA PRO A 123 -12.13 -9.42 -11.55
C PRO A 123 -12.23 -8.00 -10.97
N PRO A 124 -11.65 -7.79 -9.77
CA PRO A 124 -11.60 -6.47 -9.15
C PRO A 124 -10.73 -5.50 -9.96
N TYR A 125 -10.89 -4.23 -9.67
CA TYR A 125 -10.10 -3.14 -10.23
C TYR A 125 -9.03 -2.70 -9.24
N PHE A 126 -7.87 -2.31 -9.75
CA PHE A 126 -6.86 -1.57 -9.01
C PHE A 126 -6.87 -0.12 -9.50
N LEU A 127 -7.50 0.76 -8.73
CA LEU A 127 -7.66 2.16 -9.07
C LEU A 127 -6.45 2.95 -8.60
N ARG A 128 -5.94 3.82 -9.46
CA ARG A 128 -4.87 4.76 -9.14
C ARG A 128 -5.44 6.12 -8.76
N PHE A 129 -4.91 6.69 -7.68
CA PHE A 129 -5.19 8.03 -7.19
C PHE A 129 -3.90 8.85 -7.28
N ASP A 130 -4.03 10.10 -7.72
CA ASP A 130 -2.90 11.04 -7.83
C ASP A 130 -2.52 11.67 -6.48
N ASN A 131 -3.29 11.39 -5.44
CA ASN A 131 -3.11 11.97 -4.12
C ASN A 131 -3.61 11.00 -3.03
N LEU A 132 -2.71 10.68 -2.09
CA LEU A 132 -3.01 9.85 -0.91
C LEU A 132 -4.16 10.44 -0.08
N TYR A 133 -4.13 11.74 0.19
CA TYR A 133 -5.13 12.42 1.02
C TYR A 133 -6.50 12.51 0.35
N GLU A 134 -6.54 12.58 -0.98
CA GLU A 134 -7.79 12.51 -1.75
C GLU A 134 -8.43 11.12 -1.59
N ALA A 135 -7.62 10.06 -1.71
CA ALA A 135 -8.11 8.69 -1.55
C ALA A 135 -8.58 8.40 -0.12
N THR A 136 -7.84 8.84 0.90
CA THR A 136 -8.26 8.66 2.31
C THR A 136 -9.52 9.46 2.60
N SER A 137 -9.60 10.73 2.18
CA SER A 137 -10.79 11.56 2.35
C SER A 137 -12.03 10.92 1.69
N LEU A 138 -11.86 10.29 0.54
CA LEU A 138 -12.96 9.58 -0.12
C LEU A 138 -13.44 8.35 0.67
N LEU A 139 -12.52 7.55 1.21
CA LEU A 139 -12.85 6.42 2.08
C LEU A 139 -13.52 6.86 3.39
N ASP A 140 -13.11 8.00 3.94
CA ASP A 140 -13.66 8.53 5.19
C ASP A 140 -15.06 9.13 4.99
N SER A 141 -15.28 9.81 3.85
CA SER A 141 -16.52 10.55 3.58
C SER A 141 -17.63 9.76 2.88
N SER A 142 -17.31 8.67 2.17
CA SER A 142 -18.31 7.85 1.47
C SER A 142 -18.33 6.42 2.00
N GLU A 143 -19.38 6.09 2.75
CA GLU A 143 -19.60 4.75 3.28
C GLU A 143 -19.69 3.70 2.15
N GLN A 144 -20.30 4.05 1.02
CA GLN A 144 -20.41 3.16 -0.12
C GLN A 144 -19.03 2.83 -0.72
N VAL A 145 -18.15 3.82 -0.85
CA VAL A 145 -16.77 3.62 -1.35
C VAL A 145 -15.97 2.77 -0.37
N ARG A 146 -16.06 3.06 0.94
CA ARG A 146 -15.40 2.30 1.99
C ARG A 146 -15.85 0.85 2.04
N GLN A 147 -17.17 0.60 2.01
CA GLN A 147 -17.70 -0.76 2.01
C GLN A 147 -17.24 -1.53 0.77
N CYS A 148 -17.29 -0.89 -0.40
CA CYS A 148 -16.78 -1.49 -1.62
C CYS A 148 -15.29 -1.90 -1.53
N TRP A 149 -14.46 -1.01 -0.98
CA TRP A 149 -13.04 -1.27 -0.78
C TRP A 149 -12.84 -2.48 0.16
N GLN A 150 -13.55 -2.48 1.29
CA GLN A 150 -13.50 -3.57 2.29
C GLN A 150 -13.96 -4.91 1.69
N ASP A 151 -15.06 -4.93 0.94
CA ASP A 151 -15.56 -6.13 0.25
C ASP A 151 -14.49 -6.71 -0.68
N ALA A 152 -13.76 -5.85 -1.40
CA ALA A 152 -12.69 -6.29 -2.28
C ALA A 152 -11.55 -6.96 -1.50
N LEU A 153 -11.16 -6.39 -0.35
CA LEU A 153 -10.14 -6.97 0.53
C LEU A 153 -10.57 -8.35 1.04
N ILE A 154 -11.79 -8.46 1.57
CA ILE A 154 -12.34 -9.73 2.09
C ILE A 154 -12.47 -10.77 0.97
N ALA A 155 -12.92 -10.37 -0.21
CA ALA A 155 -12.99 -11.26 -1.36
C ALA A 155 -11.62 -11.82 -1.73
N GLU A 156 -10.56 -11.01 -1.69
CA GLU A 156 -9.19 -11.50 -1.95
C GLU A 156 -8.69 -12.44 -0.86
N VAL A 157 -9.01 -12.22 0.42
CA VAL A 157 -8.68 -13.16 1.52
C VAL A 157 -9.29 -14.54 1.29
N ASN A 158 -10.55 -14.56 0.82
CA ASN A 158 -11.32 -15.79 0.59
C ASN A 158 -10.99 -16.49 -0.74
N ARG A 159 -10.33 -15.78 -1.67
CA ARG A 159 -10.08 -16.26 -3.04
C ARG A 159 -9.13 -17.43 -3.11
N ALA A 160 -8.10 -17.45 -2.28
CA ALA A 160 -7.10 -18.51 -2.25
C ALA A 160 -6.51 -18.67 -0.85
N LYS A 161 -5.89 -19.84 -0.63
CA LYS A 161 -5.33 -20.24 0.68
C LYS A 161 -3.89 -19.81 0.90
N ALA A 162 -3.16 -19.45 -0.16
CA ALA A 162 -1.76 -19.06 -0.09
C ALA A 162 -1.32 -18.30 -1.35
N SER A 163 -0.27 -17.49 -1.20
CA SER A 163 0.38 -16.77 -2.29
C SER A 163 1.72 -17.39 -2.65
N SER A 164 1.99 -17.57 -3.95
CA SER A 164 3.36 -17.86 -4.43
C SER A 164 4.33 -16.69 -4.22
N TYR A 165 3.81 -15.48 -3.95
CA TYR A 165 4.59 -14.29 -3.65
C TYR A 165 5.04 -14.20 -2.20
N ARG A 166 4.60 -15.13 -1.34
CA ARG A 166 4.96 -15.18 0.08
C ARG A 166 6.47 -15.12 0.33
N ARG A 167 7.28 -15.70 -0.56
CA ARG A 167 8.76 -15.63 -0.51
C ARG A 167 9.34 -14.22 -0.55
N PHE A 168 8.56 -13.23 -1.00
CA PHE A 168 8.93 -11.81 -1.06
C PHE A 168 8.40 -11.01 0.14
N HIS A 169 7.72 -11.65 1.08
CA HIS A 169 7.21 -10.97 2.26
C HIS A 169 8.36 -10.55 3.20
N HIS A 170 8.34 -9.30 3.62
CA HIS A 170 9.29 -8.73 4.56
C HIS A 170 8.62 -8.45 5.91
N THR A 171 8.99 -9.22 6.94
CA THR A 171 8.46 -9.06 8.30
C THR A 171 8.73 -7.67 8.90
N LYS A 172 9.83 -7.01 8.54
CA LYS A 172 10.09 -5.63 8.99
C LYS A 172 9.12 -4.62 8.38
N VAL A 173 8.61 -4.86 7.18
CA VAL A 173 7.57 -4.01 6.56
C VAL A 173 6.23 -4.22 7.26
N TYR A 174 5.91 -5.45 7.65
CA TYR A 174 4.75 -5.72 8.52
C TYR A 174 4.89 -5.00 9.88
N LYS A 175 6.07 -5.08 10.50
CA LYS A 175 6.37 -4.40 11.77
C LYS A 175 6.26 -2.88 11.63
N LEU A 176 6.74 -2.31 10.53
CA LEU A 176 6.62 -0.87 10.21
C LEU A 176 5.16 -0.38 10.22
N VAL A 177 4.22 -1.24 9.85
CA VAL A 177 2.79 -0.92 9.86
C VAL A 177 2.15 -1.18 11.23
N THR A 178 2.53 -2.24 11.92
CA THR A 178 1.79 -2.73 13.10
C THR A 178 2.37 -2.28 14.45
N ASP A 179 3.66 -2.01 14.52
CA ASP A 179 4.38 -1.59 15.71
C ASP A 179 4.74 -0.10 15.61
N LYS A 180 4.08 0.72 16.45
CA LYS A 180 4.27 2.17 16.45
C LYS A 180 5.69 2.57 16.86
N SER A 181 6.26 1.92 17.86
CA SER A 181 7.60 2.25 18.35
C SER A 181 8.65 1.97 17.28
N PHE A 182 8.58 0.79 16.65
CA PHE A 182 9.47 0.47 15.54
C PHE A 182 9.27 1.41 14.34
N ARG A 183 8.02 1.81 14.06
CA ARG A 183 7.75 2.81 13.02
C ARG A 183 8.40 4.15 13.34
N ASP A 184 8.25 4.64 14.57
CA ASP A 184 8.82 5.91 14.98
C ASP A 184 10.36 5.90 14.92
N GLU A 185 11.01 4.80 15.31
CA GLU A 185 12.45 4.60 15.15
C GLU A 185 12.90 4.75 13.69
N ILE A 186 12.27 4.02 12.76
CA ILE A 186 12.59 4.10 11.33
C ILE A 186 12.34 5.50 10.76
N LEU A 187 11.25 6.14 11.17
CA LEU A 187 10.91 7.48 10.68
C LEU A 187 11.83 8.58 11.24
N ASN A 188 12.33 8.42 12.47
CA ASN A 188 13.34 9.33 13.03
C ASN A 188 14.66 9.24 12.25
N LEU A 189 15.05 8.05 11.81
CA LEU A 189 16.22 7.85 10.95
C LEU A 189 16.01 8.44 9.54
N ALA A 190 14.81 8.27 8.97
CA ALA A 190 14.48 8.77 7.63
C ALA A 190 14.36 10.30 7.57
N TYR A 191 13.75 10.87 8.62
CA TYR A 191 13.44 12.30 8.76
C TYR A 191 13.93 12.78 10.13
N PRO A 192 15.25 12.92 10.32
CA PRO A 192 15.79 13.51 11.54
C PRO A 192 15.23 14.92 11.67
N GLU A 193 14.67 15.26 12.83
CA GLU A 193 14.35 16.65 13.13
C GLU A 193 15.64 17.44 13.01
N ASN A 194 15.64 18.53 12.24
CA ASN A 194 16.77 19.46 12.29
C ASN A 194 16.81 19.96 13.75
N GLU A 195 17.83 19.55 14.51
CA GLU A 195 18.16 20.24 15.75
C GLU A 195 18.20 21.72 15.39
N SER A 196 17.28 22.48 15.98
CA SER A 196 17.27 23.92 15.86
C SER A 196 18.59 24.39 16.43
N VAL A 197 19.53 24.72 15.54
CA VAL A 197 20.72 25.48 15.92
C VAL A 197 20.18 26.79 16.46
N SER A 198 20.06 26.82 17.78
CA SER A 198 19.75 28.00 18.57
C SER A 198 21.03 28.84 18.52
N GLY A 199 21.15 29.66 17.47
CA GLY A 199 22.19 30.69 17.32
C GLY A 199 21.62 32.05 17.66
#